data_AF-A0A516SEC1-F1
#
_entry.id   AF-A0A516SEC1-F1
#
_cell.length_a   1.000
_cell.length_b   1.000
_cell.length_c   1.000
_cell.angle_alpha   90.00
_cell.angle_beta   90.00
_cell.angle_gamma   90.00
#
_symmetry.space_group_name_H-M   'P 1'
#
loop_
_entity.id
_entity.type
_entity.pdbx_description
1 polymer ?
#
loop_
_entity_poly.entity_id
_entity_poly.type
_entity_poly.pdbx_seq_one_letter_code
_entity_poly.pdbx_strand_id
1 'polypeptide(L)'
;MSRFVPAGSYQKTASQINVNLYGKSQRRDQSWIAAGANITNLSGGLQNLDGSLQPENDPAPTTGFVPNGSYRQTTENASVVLSAYCQKRDGSWQWATLDITRYVQGSGDIANINGELMIQNA
;
A
#
# COMPACT_ATOMS: atom_id res chain seq x y z
N MET A 1 -2.13 13.58 -7.00
CA MET A 1 -1.47 12.37 -6.47
C MET A 1 -2.53 11.49 -5.84
N SER A 2 -2.43 10.17 -6.01
CA SER A 2 -3.37 9.21 -5.43
C SER A 2 -3.38 9.26 -3.91
N ARG A 3 -4.54 9.00 -3.30
CA ARG A 3 -4.75 8.93 -1.85
C ARG A 3 -3.86 7.88 -1.17
N PHE A 4 -3.55 6.81 -1.89
CA PHE A 4 -2.86 5.65 -1.32
C PHE A 4 -1.33 5.78 -1.34
N VAL A 5 -0.77 6.73 -2.08
CA VAL A 5 0.66 7.02 -2.06
C VAL A 5 0.93 7.99 -0.91
N PRO A 6 1.60 7.56 0.18
CA PRO A 6 1.90 8.45 1.30
C PRO A 6 2.83 9.56 0.87
N ALA A 7 2.59 10.77 1.38
CA ALA A 7 3.55 11.85 1.24
C ALA A 7 4.74 11.62 2.18
N GLY A 8 5.94 11.97 1.72
CA GLY A 8 7.16 11.90 2.52
C GLY A 8 8.39 12.33 1.74
N SER A 9 9.49 12.58 2.45
CA SER A 9 10.75 13.03 1.87
C SER A 9 11.38 12.02 0.90
N TYR A 10 11.05 10.72 1.03
CA TYR A 10 11.51 9.65 0.14
C TYR A 10 11.25 9.95 -1.34
N GLN A 11 10.17 10.68 -1.65
CA GLN A 11 9.79 11.02 -3.03
C GLN A 11 10.85 11.86 -3.77
N LYS A 12 11.78 12.51 -3.04
CA LYS A 12 12.89 13.27 -3.64
C LYS A 12 13.99 12.36 -4.20
N THR A 13 14.14 11.16 -3.65
CA THR A 13 15.25 10.24 -3.95
C THR A 13 14.77 8.81 -4.21
N ALA A 14 13.49 8.66 -4.59
CA ALA A 14 12.86 7.40 -4.94
C ALA A 14 12.09 7.54 -6.25
N SER A 15 12.04 6.46 -7.01
CA SER A 15 11.34 6.36 -8.29
C SER A 15 10.51 5.07 -8.34
N GLN A 16 9.67 4.90 -9.37
CA GLN A 16 8.83 3.70 -9.55
C GLN A 16 7.98 3.36 -8.30
N ILE A 17 7.38 4.40 -7.71
CA ILE A 17 6.62 4.30 -6.46
C ILE A 17 5.31 3.57 -6.72
N ASN A 18 5.10 2.47 -6.02
CA ASN A 18 3.89 1.66 -6.08
C ASN A 18 3.39 1.33 -4.67
N VAL A 19 2.08 1.24 -4.52
CA VAL A 19 1.44 0.77 -3.30
C VAL A 19 0.55 -0.42 -3.65
N ASN A 20 0.77 -1.53 -2.95
CA ASN A 20 0.02 -2.75 -3.14
C ASN A 20 -0.67 -3.14 -1.83
N LEU A 21 -1.90 -3.62 -1.93
CA LEU A 21 -2.56 -4.33 -0.85
C LEU A 21 -2.37 -5.83 -1.07
N TYR A 22 -2.05 -6.55 0.00
CA TYR A 22 -2.00 -8.01 0.06
C TYR A 22 -2.96 -8.52 1.12
N GLY A 23 -3.48 -9.73 0.95
CA GLY A 23 -4.31 -10.40 1.93
C GLY A 23 -4.64 -11.82 1.51
N LYS A 24 -5.57 -12.44 2.24
CA LYS A 24 -6.12 -13.76 1.92
C LYS A 24 -7.62 -13.63 1.69
N SER A 25 -8.08 -13.79 0.46
CA SER A 25 -9.49 -13.59 0.08
C SER A 25 -10.23 -14.92 -0.07
N GLN A 26 -11.48 -14.96 0.40
CA GLN A 26 -12.34 -16.12 0.30
C GLN A 26 -12.94 -16.23 -1.11
N ARG A 27 -12.95 -17.45 -1.66
CA ARG A 27 -13.60 -17.80 -2.92
C ARG A 27 -15.05 -18.26 -2.67
N ARG A 28 -15.85 -18.35 -3.73
CA ARG A 28 -17.25 -18.81 -3.67
C ARG A 28 -17.38 -20.25 -3.16
N ASP A 29 -16.37 -21.07 -3.40
CA ASP A 29 -16.25 -22.46 -2.89
C ASP A 29 -15.80 -22.52 -1.41
N GLN A 30 -15.79 -21.38 -0.70
CA GLN A 30 -15.35 -21.20 0.68
C GLN A 30 -13.85 -21.44 0.94
N SER A 31 -13.09 -21.81 -0.08
CA SER A 31 -11.63 -21.89 0.03
C SER A 31 -11.00 -20.50 0.04
N TRP A 32 -9.75 -20.41 0.48
CA TRP A 32 -9.06 -19.14 0.64
C TRP A 32 -7.81 -19.10 -0.23
N ILE A 33 -7.59 -17.98 -0.90
CA ILE A 33 -6.44 -17.77 -1.79
C ILE A 33 -5.68 -16.50 -1.41
N ALA A 34 -4.37 -16.48 -1.66
CA ALA A 34 -3.59 -15.25 -1.58
C ALA A 34 -4.11 -14.26 -2.63
N ALA A 35 -4.37 -13.03 -2.21
CA ALA A 35 -4.90 -11.99 -3.06
C ALA A 35 -4.04 -10.73 -2.95
N GLY A 36 -3.98 -9.96 -4.02
CA GLY A 36 -3.33 -8.68 -4.04
C GLY A 36 -3.94 -7.73 -5.05
N ALA A 37 -3.83 -6.43 -4.77
CA ALA A 37 -4.28 -5.37 -5.66
C ALA A 37 -3.24 -4.25 -5.69
N ASN A 38 -2.90 -3.75 -6.88
CA ASN A 38 -2.17 -2.50 -7.01
C ASN A 38 -3.15 -1.34 -6.75
N ILE A 39 -2.94 -0.64 -5.64
CA ILE A 39 -3.80 0.46 -5.20
C ILE A 39 -3.17 1.83 -5.46
N THR A 40 -2.02 1.88 -6.15
CA THR A 40 -1.26 3.11 -6.44
C THR A 40 -2.14 4.19 -7.04
N ASN A 41 -3.07 3.84 -7.93
CA ASN A 41 -3.99 4.78 -8.59
C ASN A 41 -5.47 4.52 -8.27
N LEU A 42 -5.76 3.76 -7.20
CA LEU A 42 -7.13 3.44 -6.82
C LEU A 42 -7.88 4.71 -6.39
N SER A 43 -9.09 4.87 -6.89
CA SER A 43 -10.02 5.96 -6.53
C SER A 43 -11.26 5.36 -5.86
N GLY A 44 -11.10 4.78 -4.67
CA GLY A 44 -12.20 4.21 -3.91
C GLY A 44 -11.81 3.03 -3.02
N GLY A 45 -12.74 2.11 -2.86
CA GLY A 45 -12.56 0.86 -2.13
C GLY A 45 -12.23 -0.35 -2.99
N LEU A 46 -12.22 -1.51 -2.36
CA LEU A 46 -12.06 -2.81 -2.99
C LEU A 46 -13.22 -3.74 -2.63
N GLN A 47 -13.54 -4.63 -3.55
CA GLN A 47 -14.40 -5.79 -3.33
C GLN A 47 -13.60 -7.06 -3.58
N ASN A 48 -14.05 -8.15 -2.96
CA ASN A 48 -13.53 -9.48 -3.25
C ASN A 48 -14.46 -10.18 -4.25
N LEU A 49 -13.98 -10.39 -5.47
CA LEU A 49 -14.65 -11.17 -6.50
C LEU A 49 -13.96 -12.52 -6.65
N ASP A 50 -14.48 -13.52 -5.94
CA ASP A 50 -14.03 -14.91 -6.00
C ASP A 50 -12.52 -15.10 -5.76
N GLY A 51 -12.00 -14.46 -4.72
CA GLY A 51 -10.59 -14.47 -4.36
C GLY A 51 -9.74 -13.40 -5.05
N SER A 52 -10.32 -12.60 -5.94
CA SER A 52 -9.65 -11.50 -6.63
C SER A 52 -10.10 -10.15 -6.09
N LEU A 53 -9.15 -9.32 -5.64
CA LEU A 53 -9.44 -7.97 -5.18
C LEU A 53 -9.62 -7.03 -6.38
N GLN A 54 -10.78 -6.39 -6.45
CA GLN A 54 -11.17 -5.53 -7.56
C GLN A 54 -11.68 -4.18 -7.06
N PRO A 55 -11.57 -3.09 -7.84
CA PRO A 55 -12.13 -1.80 -7.46
C PRO A 55 -13.62 -1.88 -7.14
N GLU A 56 -14.03 -1.12 -6.14
CA GLU A 56 -15.41 -0.93 -5.73
C GLU A 56 -15.71 0.57 -5.63
N ASN A 57 -16.95 0.96 -5.96
CA ASN A 57 -17.43 2.32 -5.79
C ASN A 57 -17.81 2.58 -4.31
N ASP A 58 -16.80 2.57 -3.45
CA ASP A 58 -16.85 2.98 -2.04
C ASP A 58 -15.90 4.16 -1.86
N PRO A 59 -16.25 5.21 -1.10
CA PRO A 59 -15.32 6.27 -0.72
C PRO A 59 -13.95 5.75 -0.28
N ALA A 60 -12.88 6.42 -0.74
CA ALA A 60 -11.54 6.19 -0.21
C ALA A 60 -11.49 6.48 1.31
N PRO A 61 -10.60 5.83 2.08
CA PRO A 61 -10.53 6.03 3.52
C PRO A 61 -10.22 7.48 3.90
N THR A 62 -10.81 7.98 5.00
CA THR A 62 -10.54 9.31 5.57
C THR A 62 -9.28 9.36 6.41
N THR A 63 -8.81 8.22 6.92
CA THR A 63 -7.54 8.04 7.64
C THR A 63 -6.84 6.75 7.22
N GLY A 64 -5.50 6.77 7.22
CA GLY A 64 -4.68 5.62 6.83
C GLY A 64 -4.71 5.30 5.33
N PHE A 65 -4.14 4.15 4.98
CA PHE A 65 -3.88 3.72 3.59
C PHE A 65 -4.58 2.42 3.20
N VAL A 66 -5.31 1.80 4.12
CA VAL A 66 -6.09 0.59 3.82
C VAL A 66 -7.38 1.00 3.11
N PRO A 67 -7.63 0.59 1.84
CA PRO A 67 -8.86 0.90 1.12
C PRO A 67 -10.10 0.47 1.90
N ASN A 68 -11.17 1.24 1.79
CA ASN A 68 -12.49 0.81 2.23
C ASN A 68 -13.03 -0.28 1.30
N GLY A 69 -14.26 -0.74 1.55
CA GLY A 69 -14.95 -1.66 0.67
C GLY A 69 -15.33 -3.00 1.29
N SER A 70 -16.21 -3.69 0.59
CA SER A 70 -16.82 -4.96 0.98
C SER A 70 -15.81 -6.10 1.12
N TYR A 71 -14.64 -6.01 0.48
CA TYR A 71 -13.59 -7.03 0.60
C TYR A 71 -13.19 -7.32 2.06
N ARG A 72 -13.29 -6.33 2.96
CA ARG A 72 -12.94 -6.48 4.39
C ARG A 72 -13.76 -7.55 5.11
N GLN A 73 -14.93 -7.91 4.58
CA GLN A 73 -15.79 -8.96 5.14
C GLN A 73 -15.28 -10.37 4.78
N THR A 74 -14.51 -10.50 3.70
CA THR A 74 -14.14 -11.79 3.10
C THR A 74 -12.64 -11.86 2.77
N THR A 75 -11.85 -10.92 3.30
CA THR A 75 -10.39 -10.87 3.12
C THR A 75 -9.73 -10.68 4.48
N GLU A 76 -8.87 -11.63 4.84
CA GLU A 76 -8.12 -11.62 6.09
C GLU A 76 -6.70 -11.12 5.89
N ASN A 77 -6.08 -10.65 6.98
CA ASN A 77 -4.67 -10.25 7.04
C ASN A 77 -4.28 -9.22 5.97
N ALA A 78 -5.15 -8.23 5.75
CA ALA A 78 -4.89 -7.14 4.82
C ALA A 78 -3.66 -6.33 5.28
N SER A 79 -2.66 -6.24 4.41
CA SER A 79 -1.45 -5.44 4.58
C SER A 79 -1.26 -4.52 3.38
N VAL A 80 -0.89 -3.26 3.62
CA VAL A 80 -0.59 -2.29 2.59
C VAL A 80 0.90 -2.02 2.59
N VAL A 81 1.55 -2.28 1.46
CA VAL A 81 2.99 -2.19 1.30
C VAL A 81 3.32 -1.11 0.27
N LEU A 82 4.10 -0.12 0.70
CA LEU A 82 4.78 0.82 -0.17
C LEU A 82 6.02 0.15 -0.74
N SER A 83 6.25 0.32 -2.04
CA SER A 83 7.46 -0.13 -2.73
C SER A 83 7.98 0.97 -3.62
N ALA A 84 9.30 1.15 -3.66
CA ALA A 84 9.94 2.12 -4.54
C ALA A 84 11.38 1.70 -4.85
N TYR A 85 11.90 2.20 -5.96
CA TYR A 85 13.31 2.10 -6.32
C TYR A 85 14.05 3.31 -5.75
N CYS A 86 14.80 3.09 -4.68
CA CYS A 86 15.39 4.11 -3.82
C CYS A 86 16.89 4.26 -4.07
N GLN A 87 17.36 5.51 -4.11
CA GLN A 87 18.77 5.83 -4.26
C GLN A 87 19.54 5.66 -2.94
N LYS A 88 20.71 5.04 -2.99
CA LYS A 88 21.68 4.92 -1.90
C LYS A 88 22.60 6.14 -1.83
N ARG A 89 23.35 6.28 -0.74
CA ARG A 89 24.32 7.37 -0.53
C ARG A 89 25.49 7.32 -1.52
N ASP A 90 25.85 6.13 -2.00
CA ASP A 90 26.87 5.94 -3.03
C ASP A 90 26.36 6.23 -4.47
N GLY A 91 25.10 6.64 -4.61
CA GLY A 91 24.47 6.96 -5.89
C GLY A 91 23.87 5.75 -6.61
N SER A 92 24.14 4.52 -6.16
CA SER A 92 23.47 3.32 -6.67
C SER A 92 22.00 3.28 -6.25
N TRP A 93 21.22 2.37 -6.82
CA TRP A 93 19.78 2.26 -6.55
C TRP A 93 19.41 0.83 -6.16
N GLN A 94 18.37 0.68 -5.33
CA GLN A 94 17.82 -0.63 -4.98
C GLN A 94 16.32 -0.56 -4.71
N TRP A 95 15.65 -1.70 -4.81
CA TRP A 95 14.26 -1.82 -4.38
C TRP A 95 14.15 -1.83 -2.87
N ALA A 96 13.23 -1.03 -2.36
CA ALA A 96 12.85 -0.99 -0.95
C ALA A 96 11.35 -1.17 -0.80
N THR A 97 10.95 -1.74 0.33
CA THR A 97 9.53 -1.88 0.71
C THR A 97 9.32 -1.43 2.14
N LEU A 98 8.12 -0.97 2.45
CA LEU A 98 7.71 -0.54 3.78
C LEU A 98 6.25 -0.90 3.99
N ASP A 99 5.95 -1.64 5.06
CA ASP A 99 4.57 -1.86 5.50
C ASP A 99 4.01 -0.54 6.09
N ILE A 100 2.99 0.00 5.44
CA ILE A 100 2.31 1.24 5.82
C ILE A 100 0.87 0.98 6.30
N THR A 101 0.51 -0.27 6.58
CA THR A 101 -0.85 -0.69 7.00
C THR A 101 -1.34 0.13 8.19
N ARG A 102 -0.45 0.42 9.14
CA ARG A 102 -0.75 1.18 10.37
C ARG A 102 -0.18 2.60 10.36
N TYR A 103 0.43 3.03 9.25
CA TYR A 103 0.99 4.36 9.16
C TYR A 103 -0.13 5.41 9.04
N VAL A 104 -0.01 6.50 9.81
CA VAL A 104 -0.93 7.62 9.79
C VAL A 104 -0.18 8.83 9.23
N GLN A 105 -0.66 9.39 8.13
CA GLN A 105 -0.03 10.56 7.52
C GLN A 105 0.09 11.69 8.56
N GLY A 106 1.30 12.21 8.75
CA GLY A 106 1.60 13.27 9.71
C GLY A 106 2.07 12.78 11.08
N SER A 107 2.05 11.47 11.36
CA SER A 107 2.66 10.92 12.59
C SER A 107 4.19 10.76 12.47
N GLY A 108 4.75 11.08 11.31
CA GLY A 108 6.17 10.96 10.97
C GLY A 108 6.38 11.29 9.50
N ASP A 109 7.63 11.19 9.05
CA ASP A 109 8.03 11.31 7.65
C ASP A 109 8.44 9.93 7.12
N ILE A 110 7.99 9.57 5.91
CA ILE A 110 8.55 8.43 5.21
C ILE A 110 9.79 8.93 4.45
N ALA A 111 10.94 8.38 4.79
CA ALA A 111 12.22 8.79 4.23
C ALA A 111 12.90 7.63 3.50
N ASN A 112 13.74 7.99 2.52
CA ASN A 112 14.72 7.08 1.95
C ASN A 112 16.05 7.27 2.68
N ILE A 113 16.47 6.27 3.45
CA ILE A 113 17.73 6.25 4.20
C ILE A 113 18.67 5.24 3.56
N ASN A 114 19.59 5.73 2.72
CA ASN A 114 20.58 4.90 2.03
C ASN A 114 19.97 3.73 1.21
N GLY A 115 18.86 4.00 0.53
CA GLY A 115 18.15 3.02 -0.29
C GLY A 115 17.15 2.17 0.48
N GLU A 116 16.83 2.49 1.73
CA GLU A 116 15.80 1.83 2.54
C GLU A 116 14.65 2.80 2.85
N LEU A 117 13.41 2.34 2.78
CA LEU A 117 12.23 3.12 3.16
C LEU A 117 11.99 2.97 4.67
N MET A 118 11.95 4.09 5.39
CA MET A 118 11.76 4.09 6.84
C MET A 118 10.77 5.18 7.25
N ILE A 119 10.03 4.93 8.34
CA ILE A 119 9.30 5.98 9.05
C ILE A 119 10.26 6.58 10.06
N GLN A 120 10.50 7.88 9.96
CA GLN A 120 11.25 8.64 10.96
C GLN A 120 10.35 9.68 11.61
N ASN A 121 10.68 10.07 12.83
CA ASN A 121 10.01 11.20 13.48
C ASN A 121 10.31 12.46 12.66
N ALA A 122 9.25 13.24 12.41
CA ALA A 122 9.36 14.50 11.68
C ALA A 122 10.05 15.59 12.54
#